data_AF-A0A8X7WKM4-F1
#
_entry.id   AF-A0A8X7WKM4-F1
#
_cell.length_a   1.000
_cell.length_b   1.000
_cell.length_c   1.000
_cell.angle_alpha   90.00
_cell.angle_beta   90.00
_cell.angle_gamma   90.00
#
_symmetry.space_group_name_H-M   'P 1'
#
loop_
_entity.id
_entity.type
_entity.pdbx_description
1 polymer ?
#
loop_
_entity_poly.entity_id
_entity_poly.type
_entity_poly.pdbx_seq_one_letter_code
_entity_poly.pdbx_strand_id
1 'polypeptide(L)'
;MINTFHKNLPVRADIRSTMNTDSVVEFFENVPLLHRLTTSSSPKRIAQVAVFRRYKRGEYVVRRDEEVEGVYFIFQGQVLGSAGEHDSSELLLKQFDFFGRG
;
A
#
# COMPACT_ATOMS: atom_id res chain seq x y z
N MET A 1 9.03 -30.61 11.19
CA MET A 1 10.17 -29.70 10.95
C MET A 1 9.62 -28.29 10.90
N ILE A 2 10.02 -27.44 11.86
CA ILE A 2 9.58 -26.05 11.95
C ILE A 2 10.71 -25.21 11.39
N ASN A 3 10.51 -24.56 10.25
CA ASN A 3 11.52 -23.64 9.72
C ASN A 3 11.36 -22.28 10.40
N THR A 4 12.21 -22.03 11.38
CA THR A 4 12.44 -20.72 11.98
C THR A 4 13.22 -19.85 10.99
N PHE A 5 12.58 -18.84 10.41
CA PHE A 5 13.29 -17.84 9.60
C PHE A 5 13.97 -16.82 10.52
N HIS A 6 15.31 -16.88 10.56
CA HIS A 6 16.12 -15.84 11.19
C HIS A 6 15.88 -14.49 10.49
N LYS A 7 15.44 -13.51 11.27
CA LYS A 7 15.41 -12.10 10.86
C LYS A 7 16.85 -11.65 10.63
N ASN A 8 17.33 -11.72 9.39
CA ASN A 8 18.49 -10.94 8.97
C ASN A 8 18.06 -9.45 8.97
N LEU A 9 18.11 -8.85 10.15
CA LEU A 9 18.05 -7.41 10.30
C LEU A 9 19.40 -6.85 9.80
N PRO A 10 19.43 -5.89 8.86
CA PRO A 10 20.67 -5.20 8.58
C PRO A 10 21.05 -4.34 9.80
N VAL A 11 22.23 -4.64 10.33
CA VAL A 11 22.95 -3.84 11.31
C VAL A 11 23.16 -2.44 10.71
N ARG A 12 22.52 -1.42 11.30
CA ARG A 12 22.77 0.01 11.07
C ARG A 12 22.79 0.45 9.60
N ALA A 13 21.64 0.42 8.96
CA ALA A 13 21.41 1.31 7.84
C ALA A 13 20.39 2.36 8.29
N ASP A 14 20.74 3.63 8.14
CA ASP A 14 19.79 4.73 8.01
C ASP A 14 18.85 4.40 6.85
N ILE A 15 17.87 3.52 7.09
CA ILE A 15 16.80 3.19 6.15
C ILE A 15 15.65 4.14 6.46
N ARG A 16 15.93 5.44 6.36
CA ARG A 16 15.07 6.23 5.50
C ARG A 16 15.45 5.80 4.09
N SER A 17 14.90 4.66 3.66
CA SER A 17 14.74 4.37 2.24
C SER A 17 13.84 5.49 1.72
N THR A 18 14.41 6.65 1.42
CA THR A 18 13.69 7.82 0.95
C THR A 18 13.25 7.51 -0.47
N MET A 19 12.14 6.78 -0.59
CA MET A 19 11.19 7.10 -1.64
C MET A 19 10.98 8.61 -1.49
N ASN A 20 11.42 9.38 -2.49
CA ASN A 20 11.43 10.83 -2.38
C ASN A 20 10.00 11.26 -2.05
N THR A 21 9.82 12.03 -0.97
CA THR A 21 8.52 12.58 -0.59
C THR A 21 7.87 13.26 -1.79
N ASP A 22 8.64 13.89 -2.68
CA ASP A 22 8.13 14.48 -3.92
C ASP A 22 7.51 13.44 -4.85
N SER A 23 8.12 12.26 -5.03
CA SER A 23 7.54 11.18 -5.85
C SER A 23 6.26 10.60 -5.22
N VAL A 24 6.15 10.60 -3.90
CA VAL A 24 4.92 10.19 -3.19
C VAL A 24 3.81 11.22 -3.39
N VAL A 25 4.17 12.50 -3.34
CA VAL A 25 3.27 13.62 -3.59
C VAL A 25 2.77 13.59 -5.03
N GLU A 26 3.66 13.45 -6.00
CA GLU A 26 3.33 13.29 -7.42
C GLU A 26 2.41 12.09 -7.64
N PHE A 27 2.65 10.97 -6.97
CA PHE A 27 1.74 9.83 -7.04
C PHE A 27 0.34 10.19 -6.54
N PHE A 28 0.22 10.81 -5.36
CA PHE A 28 -1.08 11.17 -4.80
C PHE A 28 -1.80 12.28 -5.58
N GLU A 29 -1.07 13.16 -6.28
CA GLU A 29 -1.59 14.09 -7.29
C GLU A 29 -2.15 13.40 -8.53
N ASN A 30 -1.89 12.10 -8.72
CA ASN A 30 -2.45 11.31 -9.81
C ASN A 30 -3.53 10.32 -9.34
N VAL A 31 -3.85 10.27 -8.04
CA VAL A 31 -4.91 9.41 -7.50
C VAL A 31 -6.26 10.13 -7.56
N PRO A 32 -7.20 9.72 -8.43
CA PRO A 32 -8.45 10.46 -8.63
C PRO A 32 -9.33 10.54 -7.38
N LEU A 33 -9.29 9.51 -6.51
CA LEU A 33 -10.05 9.49 -5.27
C LEU A 33 -9.67 10.65 -4.35
N LEU A 34 -8.37 10.94 -4.23
CA LEU A 34 -7.89 11.96 -3.32
C LEU A 34 -8.31 13.36 -3.78
N HIS A 35 -8.31 13.62 -5.10
CA HIS A 35 -8.81 14.88 -5.65
C HIS A 35 -10.27 15.17 -5.30
N ARG A 36 -11.09 14.13 -5.09
CA ARG A 36 -12.49 14.27 -4.69
C ARG A 36 -12.66 14.51 -3.19
N LEU A 37 -11.75 13.97 -2.37
CA LEU A 37 -11.75 14.13 -0.92
C LEU A 37 -11.13 15.47 -0.50
N THR A 38 -10.15 15.96 -1.26
CA THR A 38 -9.33 17.09 -0.89
C THR A 38 -9.69 18.34 -1.70
N THR A 39 -10.88 18.90 -1.48
CA THR A 39 -11.22 20.25 -1.99
C THR A 39 -10.41 21.36 -1.30
N SER A 40 -9.74 21.06 -0.18
CA SER A 40 -8.99 22.03 0.64
C SER A 40 -7.65 21.53 1.21
N SER A 41 -7.29 20.26 1.03
CA SER A 41 -6.07 19.67 1.60
C SER A 41 -5.07 19.25 0.51
N SER A 42 -3.78 19.46 0.74
CA SER A 42 -2.75 19.15 -0.26
C SER A 42 -2.36 17.67 -0.21
N PRO A 43 -2.09 17.02 -1.36
CA PRO A 43 -1.48 15.68 -1.43
C PRO A 43 -0.21 15.54 -0.56
N LYS A 44 0.49 16.64 -0.32
CA LYS A 44 1.61 16.76 0.63
C LYS A 44 1.26 16.32 2.05
N ARG A 45 0.08 16.64 2.57
CA ARG A 45 -0.32 16.22 3.93
C ARG A 45 -0.54 14.72 4.01
N ILE A 46 -1.09 14.11 2.97
CA ILE A 46 -1.30 12.66 2.89
C ILE A 46 0.05 11.96 2.77
N ALA A 47 0.94 12.47 1.92
CA ALA A 47 2.29 11.94 1.77
C ALA A 47 3.09 11.95 3.09
N GLN A 48 2.87 12.94 3.97
CA GLN A 48 3.53 13.02 5.28
C GLN A 48 3.11 11.92 6.26
N VAL A 49 1.89 11.40 6.13
CA VAL A 49 1.34 10.35 7.02
C VAL A 49 1.28 8.97 6.37
N ALA A 50 1.54 8.88 5.06
CA ALA A 50 1.55 7.64 4.33
C ALA A 50 2.73 6.73 4.76
N VAL A 51 2.43 5.44 4.95
CA VAL A 51 3.44 4.44 5.29
C VAL A 51 3.70 3.56 4.07
N PHE A 52 4.97 3.50 3.65
CA PHE A 52 5.34 2.65 2.52
C PHE A 52 5.52 1.19 2.97
N ARG A 53 4.94 0.27 2.20
CA ARG A 53 5.09 -1.17 2.40
C ARG A 53 5.49 -1.82 1.09
N ARG A 54 6.51 -2.68 1.13
CA ARG A 54 6.99 -3.42 -0.03
C ARG A 54 6.74 -4.90 0.17
N TYR A 55 6.12 -5.51 -0.83
CA TYR A 55 5.81 -6.93 -0.87
C TYR A 55 6.50 -7.57 -2.08
N LYS A 56 6.93 -8.81 -1.93
CA LYS A 56 7.46 -9.65 -3.00
C LYS A 56 6.32 -10.38 -3.70
N ARG A 57 6.60 -10.88 -4.90
CA ARG A 57 5.65 -11.73 -5.64
C ARG A 57 5.28 -12.95 -4.79
N GLY A 58 3.98 -13.16 -4.61
CA GLY A 58 3.42 -14.25 -3.81
C GLY A 58 3.26 -13.95 -2.32
N GLU A 59 3.71 -12.78 -1.85
CA GLU A 59 3.40 -12.33 -0.49
C GLU A 59 1.98 -11.76 -0.41
N TYR A 60 1.30 -12.04 0.70
CA TYR A 60 -0.01 -11.47 0.98
C TYR A 60 0.14 -10.05 1.52
N VAL A 61 -0.58 -9.11 0.91
CA VAL A 61 -0.66 -7.73 1.41
C VAL A 61 -1.54 -7.64 2.65
N VAL A 62 -2.68 -8.33 2.59
CA VAL A 62 -3.67 -8.51 3.65
C VAL A 62 -4.22 -9.93 3.54
N ARG A 63 -4.47 -10.59 4.67
CA ARG A 63 -5.16 -11.88 4.72
C ARG A 63 -6.64 -11.72 5.05
N ARG A 64 -7.47 -12.68 4.65
CA ARG A 64 -8.93 -12.63 4.85
C ARG A 64 -9.33 -12.41 6.32
N ASP A 65 -8.56 -12.97 7.25
CA ASP A 65 -8.83 -12.90 8.69
C ASP A 65 -8.06 -11.77 9.39
N GLU A 66 -7.46 -10.86 8.62
CA GLU A 66 -6.69 -9.73 9.13
C GLU A 66 -7.53 -8.45 9.07
N GLU A 67 -7.72 -7.78 10.21
CA GLU A 67 -8.35 -6.47 10.24
C GLU A 67 -7.45 -5.44 9.56
N VAL A 68 -7.99 -4.78 8.54
CA VAL A 68 -7.29 -3.73 7.80
C VAL A 68 -7.72 -2.39 8.33
N GLU A 69 -6.82 -1.72 9.06
CA GLU A 69 -7.02 -0.31 9.41
C GLU A 69 -6.52 0.59 8.27
N GLY A 70 -7.45 1.35 7.69
CA GLY A 70 -7.19 2.39 6.72
C GLY A 70 -7.21 1.95 5.25
N VAL A 71 -6.70 2.85 4.40
CA VAL A 71 -6.75 2.73 2.94
C VAL A 71 -5.35 2.51 2.38
N TYR A 72 -5.23 1.51 1.50
CA TYR A 72 -3.99 1.12 0.85
C TYR A 72 -4.03 1.52 -0.61
N PHE A 73 -2.99 2.20 -1.09
CA PHE A 73 -2.85 2.60 -2.49
C PHE A 73 -1.75 1.78 -3.16
N ILE A 74 -2.01 1.32 -4.39
CA ILE A 74 -0.99 0.62 -5.17
C ILE A 74 -0.06 1.66 -5.79
N PHE A 75 1.09 1.85 -5.15
CA PHE A 75 2.12 2.77 -5.64
C PHE A 75 2.86 2.22 -6.86
N GLN A 76 3.19 0.92 -6.85
CA GLN A 76 3.89 0.24 -7.94
C GLN A 76 3.56 -1.26 -7.93
N GLY A 77 3.42 -1.84 -9.11
CA GLY A 77 3.13 -3.26 -9.29
C GLY A 77 1.64 -3.56 -9.44
N GLN A 78 1.26 -4.78 -9.10
CA GLN A 78 -0.10 -5.27 -9.22
C GLN A 78 -0.43 -6.18 -8.03
N VAL A 79 -1.67 -6.12 -7.56
CA VAL A 79 -2.18 -6.92 -6.45
C VAL A 79 -3.44 -7.65 -6.91
N LEU A 80 -3.49 -8.95 -6.64
CA LEU A 80 -4.70 -9.77 -6.82
C LEU A 80 -5.47 -9.78 -5.51
N GLY A 81 -6.74 -9.36 -5.56
CA GLY A 81 -7.69 -9.46 -4.45
C GLY A 81 -8.90 -10.30 -4.83
N SER A 82 -9.76 -10.61 -3.87
CA SER A 82 -11.10 -11.12 -4.14
C SER A 82 -12.12 -9.98 -4.07
N ALA A 83 -13.12 -9.99 -4.95
CA ALA A 83 -14.15 -8.94 -5.02
C ALA A 83 -15.16 -8.95 -3.84
N GLY A 84 -15.01 -9.88 -2.88
CA GLY A 84 -15.82 -9.95 -1.66
C GLY A 84 -15.62 -11.25 -0.89
N GLU A 85 -16.35 -11.43 0.22
CA GLU A 85 -16.34 -12.67 1.01
C GLU A 85 -16.96 -13.86 0.25
N HIS A 86 -17.93 -13.58 -0.62
CA HIS A 86 -18.66 -14.59 -1.40
C HIS A 86 -18.34 -14.57 -2.89
N ASP A 87 -17.47 -13.67 -3.33
CA ASP A 87 -17.13 -13.52 -4.74
C ASP A 87 -15.78 -14.18 -5.03
N SER A 88 -15.80 -15.21 -5.87
CA SER A 88 -14.60 -15.89 -6.37
C SER A 88 -13.91 -15.11 -7.49
N SER A 89 -14.47 -13.98 -7.91
CA SER A 89 -13.87 -13.14 -8.95
C SER A 89 -12.57 -12.51 -8.44
N GLU A 90 -11.50 -12.75 -9.20
CA GLU A 90 -10.21 -12.12 -8.96
C GLU A 90 -10.26 -10.65 -9.43
N LEU A 91 -9.97 -9.73 -8.52
CA LEU A 91 -9.82 -8.31 -8.81
C LEU A 91 -8.34 -7.99 -8.94
N LEU A 92 -7.92 -7.54 -10.13
CA LEU A 92 -6.55 -7.11 -10.38
C LEU A 92 -6.42 -5.60 -10.16
N LEU A 93 -5.80 -5.22 -9.05
CA LEU A 93 -5.49 -3.83 -8.71
C LEU A 93 -4.14 -3.44 -9.29
N LYS A 94 -4.07 -2.29 -9.95
CA LYS A 94 -2.88 -1.72 -10.60
C LYS A 94 -2.52 -0.39 -9.95
N GLN A 95 -1.44 0.22 -10.44
CA GLN A 95 -1.02 1.54 -9.97
C GLN A 95 -2.19 2.54 -9.95
N PHE A 96 -2.28 3.32 -8.87
CA PHE A 96 -3.35 4.28 -8.55
C PHE A 96 -4.67 3.68 -8.06
N ASP A 97 -4.87 2.36 -8.15
CA ASP A 97 -5.99 1.69 -7.48
C ASP A 97 -5.76 1.61 -5.97
N PHE A 98 -6.82 1.31 -5.24
CA PHE A 98 -6.81 1.23 -3.78
C PHE A 98 -7.75 0.16 -3.24
N PHE A 99 -7.52 -0.24 -1.99
CA PHE A 99 -8.41 -1.14 -1.24
C PHE A 99 -8.35 -0.81 0.27
N GLY A 100 -9.21 -1.46 1.06
CA GLY A 100 -9.39 -1.17 2.49
C GLY A 100 -10.62 -0.30 2.74
N ARG A 101 -10.92 -0.07 4.02
CA ARG A 101 -12.03 0.79 4.45
C ARG A 101 -11.44 2.02 5.15
N GLY A 102 -11.84 3.20 4.70
CA GLY A 102 -11.52 4.48 5.32
C GLY A 102 -12.61 4.93 6.27
#